data_AF-A0A9D8HXT9-F1
#
_entry.id   AF-A0A9D8HXT9-F1
#
_cell.length_a   1.000
_cell.length_b   1.000
_cell.length_c   1.000
_cell.angle_alpha   90.00
_cell.angle_beta   90.00
_cell.angle_gamma   90.00
#
_symmetry.space_group_name_H-M   'P 1'
#
loop_
_entity.id
_entity.type
_entity.pdbx_description
1 polymer ?
#
loop_
_entity_poly.entity_id
_entity_poly.type
_entity_poly.pdbx_seq_one_letter_code
_entity_poly.pdbx_strand_id
1 'polypeptide(L)'
;MPESEVSRMVRAWASDHQCATCGAALSETAGHHIALLDSSGMTREWVDIAPERLQAAPASSVPVCWNCHIAATFRRQHPELVTDREETAVRVKQ
;
A
#
# COMPACT_ATOMS: atom_id res chain seq x y z
N MET A 1 20.78 -2.16 13.91
CA MET A 1 20.57 -0.79 13.42
C MET A 1 19.43 -0.19 14.22
N PRO A 2 19.62 0.95 14.92
CA PRO A 2 18.52 1.59 15.62
C PRO A 2 17.44 1.99 14.60
N GLU A 3 16.17 1.88 15.01
CA GLU A 3 15.02 2.30 14.20
C GLU A 3 15.14 3.80 13.89
N SER A 4 15.00 4.17 12.62
CA SER A 4 15.03 5.58 12.25
C SER A 4 13.75 6.27 12.73
N GLU A 5 13.84 7.54 13.12
CA GLU A 5 12.68 8.33 13.57
C GLU A 5 11.56 8.35 12.52
N VAL A 6 11.96 8.38 11.25
CA VAL A 6 11.09 8.33 10.08
C VAL A 6 10.28 7.03 10.03
N SER A 7 10.90 5.88 10.30
CA SER A 7 10.22 4.58 10.35
C SER A 7 9.14 4.54 11.44
N ARG A 8 9.46 5.06 12.62
CA ARG A 8 8.53 5.11 13.76
C ARG A 8 7.33 6.01 13.44
N MET A 9 7.58 7.16 12.80
CA MET A 9 6.52 8.10 12.41
C MET A 9 5.53 7.47 11.41
N VAL A 10 6.03 6.79 10.37
CA VAL A 10 5.17 6.14 9.37
C VAL A 10 4.36 5.00 10.01
N ARG A 11 5.00 4.20 10.86
CA ARG A 11 4.31 3.10 11.57
C ARG A 11 3.20 3.61 12.48
N ALA A 12 3.46 4.69 13.23
CA ALA A 12 2.46 5.31 14.10
C ALA A 12 1.30 5.91 13.30
N TRP A 13 1.58 6.59 12.19
CA TRP A 13 0.52 7.07 11.31
C TRP A 13 -0.29 5.91 10.72
N ALA A 14 0.37 4.86 10.25
CA ALA A 14 -0.28 3.72 9.63
C ALA A 14 -1.11 2.87 10.60
N SER A 15 -0.79 2.84 11.91
CA SER A 15 -1.56 2.08 12.89
C SER A 15 -2.99 2.58 13.07
N ASP A 16 -3.25 3.85 12.75
CA ASP A 16 -4.59 4.45 12.80
C ASP A 16 -5.38 4.21 11.50
N HIS A 17 -4.80 3.50 10.54
CA HIS A 17 -5.37 3.30 9.21
C HIS A 17 -5.52 1.82 8.84
N GLN A 18 -6.39 1.56 7.89
CA GLN A 18 -6.53 0.28 7.21
C GLN A 18 -6.01 0.40 5.78
N CYS A 19 -5.67 -0.72 5.16
CA CYS A 19 -5.27 -0.77 3.76
C CYS A 19 -6.38 -0.18 2.88
N ALA A 20 -6.07 0.86 2.12
CA ALA A 20 -7.03 1.54 1.25
C ALA A 20 -7.59 0.64 0.13
N THR A 21 -6.91 -0.47 -0.20
CA THR A 21 -7.33 -1.40 -1.25
C THR A 21 -8.15 -2.58 -0.73
N CYS A 22 -7.69 -3.25 0.34
CA CYS A 22 -8.33 -4.48 0.83
C CYS A 22 -9.02 -4.36 2.20
N GLY A 23 -8.89 -3.21 2.87
CA GLY A 23 -9.45 -2.97 4.21
C GLY A 23 -8.73 -3.71 5.34
N ALA A 24 -7.68 -4.49 5.07
CA ALA A 24 -6.95 -5.20 6.12
C ALA A 24 -6.15 -4.23 7.02
N ALA A 25 -5.96 -4.63 8.29
CA ALA A 25 -5.04 -3.96 9.18
C ALA A 25 -3.61 -3.95 8.61
N LEU A 26 -2.91 -2.84 8.81
CA LEU A 26 -1.56 -2.66 8.31
C LEU A 26 -0.55 -3.28 9.29
N SER A 27 0.36 -4.08 8.77
CA SER A 27 1.45 -4.68 9.55
C SER A 27 2.72 -4.74 8.71
N GLU A 28 3.86 -4.68 9.38
CA GLU A 28 5.18 -4.79 8.74
C GLU A 28 5.88 -6.05 9.21
N THR A 29 6.59 -6.70 8.29
CA THR A 29 7.53 -7.79 8.60
C THR A 29 8.91 -7.44 8.06
N ALA A 30 9.92 -8.23 8.40
CA ALA A 30 11.27 -8.02 7.86
C ALA A 30 11.23 -8.05 6.31
N GLY A 31 11.55 -6.93 5.68
CA GLY A 31 11.57 -6.77 4.23
C GLY A 31 10.21 -6.51 3.56
N HIS A 32 9.11 -6.42 4.33
CA HIS A 32 7.80 -6.05 3.79
C HIS A 32 7.31 -4.80 4.49
N HIS A 33 7.38 -3.68 3.78
CA HIS A 33 6.97 -2.39 4.31
C HIS A 33 5.59 -1.99 3.78
N ILE A 34 4.90 -1.17 4.56
CA ILE A 34 3.67 -0.53 4.11
C ILE A 34 4.01 0.38 2.93
N ALA A 35 3.12 0.41 1.94
CA ALA A 35 3.25 1.30 0.80
C ALA A 35 2.32 2.49 0.95
N LEU A 36 2.69 3.59 0.28
CA LEU A 36 1.84 4.75 0.10
C LEU A 36 1.29 4.75 -1.32
N LEU A 37 -0.03 4.89 -1.45
CA LEU A 37 -0.74 5.15 -2.69
C LEU A 37 -0.89 6.66 -2.85
N ASP A 38 -0.26 7.21 -3.87
CA ASP A 38 -0.38 8.64 -4.20
C ASP A 38 -1.62 8.93 -5.07
N SER A 39 -1.89 10.21 -5.29
CA SER A 39 -3.02 10.68 -6.10
C SER A 39 -2.92 10.30 -7.59
N SER A 40 -1.77 9.85 -8.08
CA SER A 40 -1.61 9.34 -9.43
C SER A 40 -2.00 7.86 -9.56
N GLY A 41 -2.30 7.20 -8.44
CA GLY A 41 -2.60 5.77 -8.39
C GLY A 41 -1.34 4.90 -8.28
N MET A 42 -0.17 5.49 -8.03
CA MET A 42 1.09 4.77 -7.89
C MET A 42 1.30 4.36 -6.43
N THR A 43 1.73 3.12 -6.23
CA THR A 43 2.13 2.62 -4.91
C THR A 43 3.65 2.55 -4.79
N ARG A 44 4.19 2.93 -3.63
CA ARG A 44 5.63 2.82 -3.30
C ARG A 44 5.82 2.49 -1.83
N GLU A 45 6.69 1.53 -1.51
CA GLU A 45 7.07 1.26 -0.11
C GLU A 45 7.68 2.52 0.52
N TRP A 46 7.33 2.81 1.78
CA TRP A 46 7.79 4.05 2.41
C TRP A 46 9.32 4.12 2.54
N VAL A 47 9.99 2.97 2.60
CA VAL A 47 11.47 2.88 2.63
C VAL A 47 12.13 3.37 1.34
N ASP A 48 11.39 3.38 0.23
CA ASP A 48 11.87 3.86 -1.08
C ASP A 48 11.54 5.35 -1.32
N ILE A 49 10.90 6.01 -0.34
CA ILE A 49 10.55 7.43 -0.39
C ILE A 49 11.63 8.23 0.34
N ALA A 50 12.15 9.27 -0.32
CA ALA A 50 13.09 10.19 0.31
C ALA A 50 12.48 10.78 1.61
N PRO A 51 13.23 10.81 2.74
CA PRO A 51 12.70 11.24 4.05
C PRO A 51 11.97 12.58 4.03
N GLU A 52 12.46 13.54 3.24
CA GLU A 52 11.88 14.89 3.11
C GLU A 52 10.47 14.85 2.50
N ARG A 53 10.25 13.91 1.58
CA ARG A 53 8.94 13.71 0.95
C ARG A 53 8.02 12.90 1.84
N LEU A 54 8.56 12.00 2.65
CA LEU A 54 7.79 11.13 3.52
C LEU A 54 7.08 11.90 4.63
N GLN A 55 7.66 13.00 5.14
CA GLN A 55 7.00 13.88 6.11
C GLN A 55 5.70 14.51 5.57
N ALA A 56 5.65 14.82 4.26
CA ALA A 56 4.48 15.41 3.61
C ALA A 56 3.52 14.36 3.02
N ALA A 57 3.96 13.11 2.88
CA ALA A 57 3.20 12.07 2.20
C ALA A 57 1.85 11.72 2.88
N PRO A 58 1.72 11.68 4.23
CA PRO A 58 0.44 11.44 4.89
C PRO A 58 -0.70 12.39 4.49
N ALA A 59 -0.38 13.61 4.03
CA ALA A 59 -1.40 14.58 3.62
C ALA A 59 -1.96 14.34 2.21
N SER A 60 -1.26 13.55 1.39
CA SER A 60 -1.57 13.40 -0.05
C SER A 60 -1.61 11.95 -0.52
N SER A 61 -1.43 11.00 0.39
CA SER A 61 -1.37 9.57 0.11
C SER A 61 -2.13 8.77 1.14
N VAL A 62 -2.61 7.60 0.75
CA VAL A 62 -3.27 6.64 1.64
C VAL A 62 -2.42 5.38 1.77
N PRO A 63 -2.46 4.69 2.92
CA PRO A 63 -1.63 3.53 3.12
C PRO A 63 -2.20 2.28 2.44
N VAL A 64 -1.30 1.41 2.00
CA VAL A 64 -1.62 0.13 1.36
C VAL A 64 -0.73 -0.95 1.95
N CYS A 65 -1.29 -2.15 2.20
CA CYS A 65 -0.48 -3.26 2.69
C CYS A 65 0.49 -3.75 1.61
N TRP A 66 1.58 -4.40 2.04
CA TRP A 66 2.61 -4.92 1.14
C TRP A 66 2.05 -5.83 0.05
N ASN A 67 1.11 -6.74 0.38
CA ASN A 67 0.47 -7.61 -0.61
C ASN A 67 -0.25 -6.82 -1.72
N CYS A 68 -1.00 -5.77 -1.35
CA CYS A 68 -1.69 -4.93 -2.31
C CYS A 68 -0.72 -4.06 -3.12
N HIS A 69 0.39 -3.62 -2.53
CA HIS A 69 1.47 -2.97 -3.25
C HIS A 69 2.07 -3.87 -4.33
N ILE A 70 2.43 -5.11 -3.97
CA ILE A 70 2.97 -6.09 -4.92
C ILE A 70 1.97 -6.40 -6.03
N ALA A 71 0.69 -6.60 -5.70
CA ALA A 71 -0.35 -6.83 -6.71
C ALA A 71 -0.51 -5.64 -7.67
N ALA A 72 -0.53 -4.40 -7.15
CA ALA A 72 -0.61 -3.19 -7.97
C ALA A 72 0.63 -3.01 -8.86
N THR A 73 1.83 -3.31 -8.32
CA THR A 73 3.09 -3.26 -9.07
C THR A 73 3.13 -4.31 -10.16
N PHE A 74 2.76 -5.56 -9.87
CA PHE A 74 2.68 -6.63 -10.85
C PHE A 74 1.72 -6.29 -11.99
N ARG A 75 0.51 -5.83 -11.66
CA ARG A 75 -0.48 -5.42 -12.67
C ARG A 75 0.02 -4.30 -13.58
N ARG A 76 0.78 -3.36 -13.04
CA ARG A 76 1.36 -2.24 -13.80
C ARG A 76 2.52 -2.69 -14.69
N GLN A 77 3.38 -3.57 -14.19
CA GLN A 77 4.60 -4.00 -14.88
C GLN A 77 4.37 -5.12 -15.89
N HIS A 78 3.40 -5.98 -15.61
CA HIS A 78 3.07 -7.16 -16.41
C HIS A 78 1.56 -7.25 -16.69
N PRO A 79 0.94 -6.21 -17.30
CA PRO A 79 -0.49 -6.22 -17.59
C PRO A 79 -0.92 -7.39 -18.48
N GLU A 80 -0.03 -7.90 -19.32
CA GLU A 80 -0.24 -9.07 -20.18
C GLU A 80 -0.43 -10.39 -19.41
N LEU A 81 -0.01 -10.44 -18.15
CA LEU A 81 -0.14 -11.60 -17.26
C LEU A 81 -1.34 -11.48 -16.30
N VAL A 82 -2.10 -10.39 -16.39
CA VAL A 82 -3.27 -10.15 -15.54
C VAL A 82 -4.55 -10.32 -16.33
N THR A 83 -5.42 -11.20 -15.84
CA THR A 83 -6.78 -11.37 -16.36
C THR A 83 -7.76 -10.74 -15.38
N ASP A 84 -8.49 -9.73 -15.83
CA ASP A 84 -9.61 -9.19 -15.08
C ASP A 84 -10.82 -10.11 -15.15
N ARG A 85 -11.39 -10.39 -13.98
CA ARG A 85 -12.69 -11.03 -13.91
C ARG A 85 -13.76 -9.97 -13.94
N GLU A 86 -14.46 -9.88 -15.07
CA GLU A 86 -15.73 -9.14 -15.14
C GLU A 86 -16.65 -9.63 -14.02
N GLU A 87 -17.23 -8.71 -13.24
CA GLU A 87 -18.29 -9.03 -12.27
C GLU A 87 -19.53 -9.52 -13.04
N THR A 88 -19.51 -10.79 -13.46
CA THR A 88 -20.75 -11.48 -13.77
C THR A 88 -21.47 -11.60 -12.44
N ALA A 89 -22.50 -10.78 -12.22
CA ALA A 89 -23.31 -10.78 -11.01
C ALA A 89 -23.80 -12.20 -10.69
N VAL A 90 -23.04 -12.93 -9.87
CA VAL A 90 -23.49 -14.19 -9.31
C VAL A 90 -24.50 -13.79 -8.24
N ARG A 91 -25.79 -13.80 -8.61
CA ARG A 91 -26.88 -13.77 -7.63
C ARG A 91 -26.69 -14.98 -6.71
N VAL A 92 -26.15 -14.74 -5.52
CA VAL A 92 -26.27 -15.67 -4.41
C VAL A 92 -27.75 -15.67 -4.04
N LYS A 93 -28.49 -16.69 -4.46
CA LYS A 93 -29.86 -16.92 -3.98
C LYS A 93 -29.75 -17.24 -2.48
N GLN A 94 -30.34 -16.38 -1.65
CA GLN A 94 -30.67 -16.70 -0.26
C GLN A 94 -31.75 -17.78 -0.21
#